data_AF-A0A060CGL6-F1
#
_entry.id   AF-A0A060CGL6-F1
#
_cell.length_a   1.000
_cell.length_b   1.000
_cell.length_c   1.000
_cell.angle_alpha   90.00
_cell.angle_beta   90.00
_cell.angle_gamma   90.00
#
_symmetry.space_group_name_H-M   'P 1'
#
loop_
_entity.id
_entity.type
_entity.pdbx_description
1 polymer ?
#
loop_
_entity_poly.entity_id
_entity_poly.type
_entity_poly.pdbx_seq_one_letter_code
_entity_poly.pdbx_strand_id
1 'polypeptide(L)'
;MATQKAQDWWRGAVIYQVYPRSFMDTDGDGVGDLPGIIDRLDYIAGLGVDAIWISPFFKSPMADFGYDIADYRDVDPLFGTLDDFDRLLEKAHGLGIRVMIDQVLSHTSDQHAWFRESRMD
;
A
#
# COMPACT_ATOMS: atom_id res chain seq x y z
N MET A 1 -34.88 -18.14 16.18
CA MET A 1 -33.42 -18.15 16.38
C MET A 1 -32.86 -16.90 15.71
N ALA A 2 -32.25 -16.00 16.47
CA ALA A 2 -31.63 -14.81 15.89
C ALA A 2 -30.35 -15.23 15.16
N THR A 3 -30.21 -14.85 13.90
CA THR A 3 -28.97 -15.02 13.13
C THR A 3 -27.85 -14.24 13.82
N GLN A 4 -26.84 -14.96 14.32
CA GLN A 4 -25.59 -14.37 14.81
C GLN A 4 -25.01 -13.52 13.68
N LYS A 5 -24.88 -12.20 13.88
CA LYS A 5 -24.13 -11.35 12.94
C LYS A 5 -22.72 -11.92 12.82
N ALA A 6 -22.27 -12.20 11.60
CA ALA A 6 -20.87 -12.51 11.35
C ALA A 6 -20.02 -11.38 11.95
N GLN A 7 -19.06 -11.75 12.79
CA GLN A 7 -18.21 -10.79 13.47
C GLN A 7 -17.36 -10.06 12.43
N ASP A 8 -17.17 -8.75 12.58
CA ASP A 8 -16.36 -7.99 11.63
C ASP A 8 -14.94 -8.57 11.58
N TRP A 9 -14.42 -8.85 10.38
CA TRP A 9 -13.15 -9.56 10.19
C TRP A 9 -11.97 -8.90 10.92
N TRP A 10 -11.98 -7.57 11.05
CA TRP A 10 -10.89 -6.79 11.62
C TRP A 10 -10.84 -6.88 13.15
N ARG A 11 -11.92 -7.33 13.80
CA ARG A 11 -11.94 -7.49 15.25
C ARG A 11 -11.15 -8.73 15.64
N GLY A 12 -9.93 -8.51 16.14
CA GLY A 12 -9.01 -9.58 16.55
C GLY A 12 -8.04 -10.01 15.46
N ALA A 13 -8.02 -9.34 14.30
CA ALA A 13 -7.09 -9.60 13.21
C ALA A 13 -5.64 -9.29 13.61
N VAL A 14 -4.71 -10.13 13.15
CA VAL A 14 -3.27 -9.87 13.18
C VAL A 14 -2.88 -9.18 11.87
N ILE A 15 -2.40 -7.94 11.98
CA ILE A 15 -2.04 -7.11 10.82
C ILE A 15 -0.52 -6.98 10.74
N TYR A 16 0.04 -7.28 9.57
CA TYR A 16 1.46 -7.08 9.28
C TYR A 16 1.65 -5.78 8.49
N GLN A 17 2.29 -4.79 9.10
CA GLN A 17 2.57 -3.53 8.42
C GLN A 17 3.83 -3.66 7.56
N VAL A 18 3.73 -3.28 6.29
CA VAL A 18 4.82 -3.26 5.32
C VAL A 18 5.18 -1.82 4.99
N TYR A 19 6.44 -1.46 5.18
CA TYR A 19 7.00 -0.22 4.68
C TYR A 19 7.72 -0.49 3.34
N PRO A 20 7.12 -0.17 2.18
CA PRO A 20 7.50 -0.72 0.87
C PRO A 20 8.98 -0.46 0.55
N ARG A 21 9.42 0.79 0.71
CA ARG A 21 10.78 1.26 0.42
C ARG A 21 11.90 0.44 1.06
N SER A 22 11.65 -0.19 2.20
CA SER A 22 12.69 -0.90 2.97
C SER A 22 12.44 -2.40 3.08
N PHE A 23 11.44 -2.94 2.38
CA PHE A 23 11.02 -4.32 2.56
C PHE A 23 11.82 -5.30 1.70
N MET A 24 11.76 -5.17 0.37
CA MET A 24 12.52 -6.00 -0.55
C MET A 24 12.61 -5.32 -1.92
N ASP A 25 13.83 -5.09 -2.38
CA ASP A 25 14.19 -4.60 -3.73
C ASP A 25 14.23 -5.80 -4.71
N THR A 26 13.65 -5.63 -5.90
CA THR A 26 13.66 -6.66 -6.96
C THR A 26 14.36 -6.27 -8.25
N ASP A 27 14.67 -5.00 -8.47
CA ASP A 27 15.28 -4.51 -9.71
C ASP A 27 16.73 -4.01 -9.55
N GLY A 28 17.21 -3.93 -8.30
CA GLY A 28 18.58 -3.58 -7.94
C GLY A 28 18.84 -2.09 -7.81
N ASP A 29 17.79 -1.25 -7.74
CA ASP A 29 17.93 0.19 -7.55
C ASP A 29 18.19 0.61 -6.08
N GLY A 30 18.09 -0.34 -5.14
CA GLY A 30 18.30 -0.14 -3.70
C GLY A 30 17.04 0.26 -2.93
N VAL A 31 15.87 0.25 -3.55
CA VAL A 31 14.57 0.57 -2.96
C VAL A 31 13.63 -0.62 -3.07
N GLY A 32 12.94 -0.93 -1.98
CA GLY A 32 11.91 -1.96 -2.00
C GLY A 32 10.66 -1.54 -2.79
N ASP A 33 10.08 -2.49 -3.50
CA ASP A 33 9.04 -2.28 -4.51
C ASP A 33 7.84 -3.23 -4.30
N LEU A 34 6.75 -3.02 -5.05
CA LEU A 34 5.56 -3.88 -4.98
C LEU A 34 5.85 -5.33 -5.40
N PRO A 35 6.61 -5.62 -6.48
CA PRO A 35 7.06 -6.97 -6.79
C PRO A 35 7.77 -7.69 -5.62
N GLY A 36 8.59 -6.98 -4.84
CA GLY A 36 9.26 -7.51 -3.66
C GLY A 36 8.29 -7.90 -2.55
N ILE A 37 7.21 -7.14 -2.39
CA ILE A 37 6.10 -7.52 -1.49
C ILE A 37 5.44 -8.81 -2.01
N ILE A 38 5.14 -8.88 -3.32
CA ILE A 38 4.54 -10.06 -3.96
C ILE A 38 5.39 -11.31 -3.71
N ASP A 39 6.71 -11.22 -3.89
CA ASP A 39 7.66 -12.32 -3.70
C ASP A 39 7.76 -12.83 -2.26
N ARG A 40 7.28 -12.05 -1.28
CA ARG A 40 7.29 -12.42 0.14
C ARG A 40 5.92 -12.70 0.72
N LEU A 41 4.84 -12.58 -0.06
CA LEU A 41 3.49 -12.87 0.42
C LEU A 41 3.34 -14.30 0.97
N ASP A 42 4.02 -15.30 0.41
CA ASP A 42 3.99 -16.68 0.94
C ASP A 42 4.65 -16.78 2.33
N TYR A 43 5.73 -16.02 2.57
CA TYR A 43 6.35 -15.91 3.89
C TYR A 43 5.41 -15.22 4.88
N ILE A 44 4.81 -14.09 4.48
CA ILE A 44 3.87 -13.34 5.30
C ILE A 44 2.66 -14.21 5.68
N ALA A 45 2.11 -14.96 4.73
CA ALA A 45 1.03 -15.94 4.97
C ALA A 45 1.46 -17.00 5.98
N GLY A 46 2.69 -17.49 5.89
CA GLY A 46 3.27 -18.47 6.82
C GLY A 46 3.38 -17.97 8.27
N LEU A 47 3.34 -16.65 8.50
CA LEU A 47 3.29 -16.06 9.85
C LEU A 47 1.90 -16.14 10.49
N GLY A 48 0.86 -16.48 9.71
CA GLY A 48 -0.52 -16.58 10.19
C GLY A 48 -1.22 -15.24 10.36
N VAL A 49 -0.90 -14.26 9.51
CA VAL A 49 -1.52 -12.92 9.53
C VAL A 49 -2.84 -12.92 8.77
N ASP A 50 -3.77 -12.07 9.18
CA ASP A 50 -5.08 -11.92 8.52
C ASP A 50 -5.07 -10.83 7.44
N ALA A 51 -4.15 -9.85 7.57
CA ALA A 51 -4.03 -8.73 6.66
C ALA A 51 -2.61 -8.17 6.58
N ILE A 52 -2.29 -7.55 5.45
CA ILE A 52 -1.18 -6.61 5.34
C ILE A 52 -1.69 -5.18 5.31
N TRP A 53 -0.92 -4.26 5.92
CA TRP A 53 -1.12 -2.82 5.79
C TRP A 53 0.12 -2.21 5.15
N ILE A 54 -0.04 -1.69 3.93
CA ILE A 54 1.06 -1.11 3.17
C ILE A 54 1.07 0.41 3.40
N SER A 55 2.20 0.92 3.88
CA SER A 55 2.47 2.37 3.94
C SER A 55 2.48 3.00 2.53
N PRO A 56 2.42 4.34 2.40
CA PRO A 56 2.17 4.98 1.12
C PRO A 56 3.12 4.53 -0.01
N PHE A 57 2.52 4.16 -1.14
CA PHE A 57 3.20 3.84 -2.40
C PHE A 57 2.63 4.64 -3.58
N PHE A 58 1.82 5.67 -3.28
CA PHE A 58 1.26 6.57 -4.27
C PHE A 58 2.33 7.51 -4.83
N LYS A 59 2.08 8.04 -6.02
CA LYS A 59 2.95 9.02 -6.66
C LYS A 59 3.25 10.20 -5.74
N SER A 60 4.53 10.42 -5.45
CA SER A 60 5.00 11.40 -4.47
C SER A 60 6.40 11.91 -4.83
N PRO A 61 6.74 13.18 -4.56
CA PRO A 61 8.12 13.67 -4.65
C PRO A 61 9.08 13.06 -3.62
N MET A 62 8.58 12.26 -2.68
CA MET A 62 9.33 11.60 -1.61
C MET A 62 9.98 12.56 -0.61
N ALA A 63 9.46 13.80 -0.46
CA ALA A 63 9.96 14.75 0.53
C ALA A 63 9.63 14.32 1.97
N ASP A 64 8.56 13.53 2.15
CA ASP A 64 8.19 12.86 3.40
C ASP A 64 7.97 11.35 3.16
N PHE A 65 8.87 10.75 2.37
CA PHE A 65 8.91 9.31 2.08
C PHE A 65 7.56 8.69 1.67
N GLY A 66 6.78 9.41 0.87
CA GLY A 66 5.52 8.92 0.30
C GLY A 66 4.25 9.50 0.94
N TYR A 67 4.35 10.19 2.08
CA TYR A 67 3.20 10.86 2.71
C TYR A 67 2.85 12.20 2.02
N ASP A 68 3.79 12.79 1.29
CA ASP A 68 3.58 13.95 0.42
C ASP A 68 3.04 13.53 -0.96
N ILE A 69 1.76 13.17 -1.03
CA ILE A 69 1.13 12.59 -2.23
C ILE A 69 0.84 13.65 -3.31
N ALA A 70 1.30 13.40 -4.54
CA ALA A 70 1.06 14.23 -5.72
C ALA A 70 -0.05 13.68 -6.65
N ASP A 71 -0.33 12.37 -6.61
CA ASP A 71 -1.49 11.76 -7.24
C ASP A 71 -1.96 10.53 -6.44
N TYR A 72 -3.19 10.59 -5.90
CA TYR A 72 -3.80 9.52 -5.12
C TYR A 72 -4.28 8.31 -5.93
N ARG A 73 -4.22 8.41 -7.27
CA ARG A 73 -4.78 7.39 -8.18
C ARG A 73 -3.71 6.61 -8.94
N ASP A 74 -2.44 6.94 -8.71
CA ASP A 74 -1.31 6.35 -9.41
C ASP A 74 -0.28 5.83 -8.40
N VAL A 75 0.43 4.78 -8.79
CA VAL A 75 1.55 4.22 -8.03
C VAL A 75 2.79 5.05 -8.34
N ASP A 76 3.64 5.29 -7.34
CA ASP A 76 4.93 5.92 -7.61
C ASP A 76 5.80 4.97 -8.45
N PRO A 77 6.39 5.43 -9.57
CA PRO A 77 7.26 4.58 -10.39
C PRO A 77 8.42 3.94 -9.63
N LEU A 78 8.83 4.51 -8.49
CA LEU A 78 9.83 3.93 -7.59
C LEU A 78 9.38 2.58 -6.99
N PHE A 79 8.07 2.36 -6.86
CA PHE A 79 7.50 1.14 -6.27
C PHE A 79 6.89 0.20 -7.31
N GLY A 80 6.72 0.64 -8.57
CA GLY A 80 6.18 -0.16 -9.66
C GLY A 80 4.99 0.52 -10.34
N THR A 81 4.00 -0.29 -10.72
CA THR A 81 2.84 0.15 -11.51
C THR A 81 1.51 -0.22 -10.86
N LEU A 82 0.40 0.33 -11.38
CA LEU A 82 -0.95 -0.13 -11.01
C LEU A 82 -1.16 -1.62 -11.30
N ASP A 83 -0.60 -2.14 -12.40
CA ASP A 83 -0.66 -3.56 -12.73
C ASP A 83 0.07 -4.42 -11.68
N ASP A 84 1.18 -3.94 -11.14
CA ASP A 84 1.88 -4.62 -10.03
C ASP A 84 1.03 -4.61 -8.75
N PHE A 85 0.30 -3.52 -8.49
CA PHE A 85 -0.64 -3.49 -7.37
C PHE A 85 -1.81 -4.46 -7.57
N ASP A 86 -2.34 -4.58 -8.78
CA ASP A 86 -3.39 -5.57 -9.10
C ASP A 86 -2.89 -7.01 -8.87
N ARG A 87 -1.64 -7.31 -9.28
CA ARG A 87 -1.00 -8.62 -9.02
C ARG A 87 -0.79 -8.88 -7.53
N LEU A 88 -0.45 -7.85 -6.76
CA LEU A 88 -0.34 -7.95 -5.30
C LEU A 88 -1.69 -8.28 -4.68
N LEU A 89 -2.76 -7.59 -5.08
CA LEU A 89 -4.12 -7.86 -4.61
C LEU A 89 -4.57 -9.28 -4.94
N GLU A 90 -4.34 -9.73 -6.19
CA GLU A 90 -4.68 -11.08 -6.63
C GLU A 90 -3.98 -12.13 -5.78
N LYS A 91 -2.66 -12.03 -5.62
CA LYS A 91 -1.87 -12.99 -4.83
C LYS A 91 -2.26 -12.97 -3.35
N ALA A 92 -2.40 -11.79 -2.74
CA ALA A 92 -2.74 -11.66 -1.33
C ALA A 92 -4.12 -12.30 -1.04
N HIS A 93 -5.12 -11.97 -1.87
CA HIS A 93 -6.46 -12.56 -1.72
C HIS A 93 -6.47 -14.07 -1.98
N GLY A 94 -5.66 -14.56 -2.93
CA GLY A 94 -5.46 -16.00 -3.16
C GLY A 94 -4.90 -16.74 -1.94
N LEU A 95 -4.12 -16.05 -1.10
CA LEU A 95 -3.60 -16.55 0.17
C LEU A 95 -4.55 -16.31 1.37
N GLY A 96 -5.73 -15.72 1.14
CA GLY A 96 -6.67 -15.36 2.20
C GLY A 96 -6.27 -14.13 3.01
N ILE A 97 -5.24 -13.39 2.58
CA ILE A 97 -4.76 -12.16 3.21
C ILE A 97 -5.55 -10.97 2.68
N ARG A 98 -6.03 -10.13 3.59
CA ARG A 98 -6.65 -8.84 3.22
C ARG A 98 -5.59 -7.76 3.04
N VAL A 99 -5.85 -6.80 2.16
CA VAL A 99 -4.94 -5.68 1.89
C VAL A 99 -5.54 -4.38 2.39
N MET A 100 -4.79 -3.66 3.22
CA MET A 100 -5.07 -2.30 3.67
C MET A 100 -3.97 -1.36 3.17
N ILE A 101 -4.34 -0.10 2.93
CA ILE A 101 -3.45 0.96 2.46
C ILE A 101 -3.63 2.20 3.34
N ASP A 102 -2.59 3.01 3.44
CA ASP A 102 -2.68 4.32 4.08
C ASP A 102 -3.54 5.31 3.27
N GLN A 103 -4.42 6.05 3.96
CA GLN A 103 -5.17 7.17 3.39
C GLN A 103 -4.70 8.49 4.01
N VAL A 104 -3.81 9.19 3.32
CA VAL A 104 -3.24 10.46 3.78
C VAL A 104 -4.07 11.63 3.25
N LEU A 105 -5.11 12.02 3.98
CA LEU A 105 -6.10 13.02 3.51
C LEU A 105 -5.98 14.38 4.18
N SER A 106 -5.14 14.51 5.21
CA SER A 106 -4.97 15.78 5.96
C SER A 106 -4.15 16.83 5.19
N HIS A 107 -3.38 16.41 4.18
CA HIS A 107 -2.53 17.26 3.35
C HIS A 107 -2.22 16.57 2.00
N THR A 108 -1.76 17.34 1.01
CA THR A 108 -1.21 16.87 -0.27
C THR A 108 0.20 17.41 -0.47
N SER A 109 0.94 16.86 -1.43
CA SER A 109 2.18 17.48 -1.93
C SER A 109 1.92 18.89 -2.47
N ASP A 110 2.94 19.76 -2.41
CA ASP A 110 2.92 21.04 -3.12
C ASP A 110 3.00 20.89 -4.65
N GLN A 111 3.33 19.69 -5.12
CA GLN A 111 3.30 19.32 -6.53
C GLN A 111 1.94 18.76 -6.99
N HIS A 112 1.00 18.53 -6.07
CA HIS A 112 -0.34 18.05 -6.41
C HIS A 112 -1.09 19.05 -7.31
N ALA A 113 -1.88 18.56 -8.26
CA ALA A 113 -2.62 19.40 -9.22
C ALA A 113 -3.48 20.47 -8.52
N TRP A 114 -4.24 20.07 -7.49
CA TRP A 114 -5.05 20.98 -6.67
C TRP A 114 -4.23 22.10 -6.02
N PHE A 115 -3.03 21.81 -5.53
CA PHE A 115 -2.21 22.82 -4.87
C PHE A 115 -1.57 23.78 -5.87
N ARG A 116 -1.16 23.27 -7.04
CA ARG A 116 -0.71 24.10 -8.17
C ARG A 116 -1.83 25.03 -8.65
N GLU A 117 -3.04 24.49 -8.82
CA GLU A 117 -4.22 25.26 -9.21
C GLU A 117 -4.58 26.32 -8.17
N SER A 118 -4.55 25.98 -6.89
CA SER A 118 -4.83 26.93 -5.80
C SER A 118 -3.85 28.12 -5.73
N ARG A 119 -2.68 28.03 -6.36
CA ARG A 119 -1.68 29.11 -6.43
C ARG A 119 -1.81 29.97 -7.69
N MET A 120 -2.72 29.62 -8.61
CA MET A 120 -3.01 30.43 -9.77
C MET A 120 -4.06 31.47 -9.39
N ASP A 121 -3.73 32.76 -9.54
CA ASP A 121 -4.65 33.88 -9.39
C ASP A 121 -5.66 33.96 -10.55
#